data_AF-L0PC94-F1
#
_entry.id   AF-L0PC94-F1
#
_cell.length_a   1.000
_cell.length_b   1.000
_cell.length_c   1.000
_cell.angle_alpha   90.00
_cell.angle_beta   90.00
_cell.angle_gamma   90.00
#
_symmetry.space_group_name_H-M   'P 1'
#
loop_
_entity.id
_entity.type
_entity.pdbx_description
1 polymer ?
#
loop_
_entity_poly.entity_id
_entity_poly.type
_entity_poly.pdbx_seq_one_letter_code
_entity_poly.pdbx_strand_id
1 'polypeptide(L)'
;MDQSTNCGLMVDTLISSIEFTRCSSLTFQVLDYIPTITLDQCSNCQIYLSSNHLNTEIITTKYDSINVHVPDTGCDGDYKECPVPGMLKSTIVDGKLVTSFVEHAG
;
A
#
# COMPACT_ATOMS: atom_id res chain seq x y z
N MET A 1 10.52 9.74 -1.43
CA MET A 1 9.96 11.03 -0.97
C MET A 1 9.95 11.02 0.55
N ASP A 2 10.31 12.14 1.19
CA ASP A 2 10.46 12.19 2.64
C ASP A 2 9.75 13.43 3.21
N GLN A 3 9.17 13.30 4.41
CA GLN A 3 8.56 14.39 5.19
C GLN A 3 7.60 15.29 4.39
N SER A 4 6.65 14.68 3.69
CA SER A 4 5.69 15.43 2.86
C SER A 4 4.26 15.23 3.33
N THR A 5 3.45 16.28 3.25
CA THR A 5 2.04 16.27 3.68
C THR A 5 1.17 16.81 2.55
N ASN A 6 0.03 16.15 2.29
CA ASN A 6 -0.94 16.53 1.25
C ASN A 6 -0.30 16.62 -0.14
N CYS A 7 0.36 15.55 -0.58
CA CYS A 7 1.03 15.52 -1.87
C CYS A 7 0.41 14.48 -2.80
N GLY A 8 0.35 14.80 -4.10
CA GLY A 8 0.06 13.86 -5.17
C GLY A 8 1.32 13.59 -5.99
N LEU A 9 1.65 12.32 -6.21
CA LEU A 9 2.72 11.90 -7.11
C LEU A 9 2.17 10.91 -8.14
N MET A 10 2.39 11.19 -9.41
CA MET A 10 2.04 10.31 -10.51
C MET A 10 3.30 9.97 -11.29
N VAL A 11 3.50 8.68 -11.55
CA VAL A 11 4.63 8.17 -12.34
C VAL A 11 4.10 7.25 -13.43
N ASP A 12 4.83 7.19 -14.54
CA ASP A 12 4.50 6.28 -15.63
C ASP A 12 5.00 4.87 -15.30
N THR A 13 6.31 4.67 -15.41
CA THR A 13 7.00 3.43 -15.06
C THR A 13 8.23 3.69 -14.21
N LEU A 14 8.47 2.80 -13.24
CA LEU A 14 9.69 2.74 -12.44
C LEU A 14 10.30 1.34 -12.54
N ILE A 15 11.61 1.28 -12.79
CA ILE A 15 12.33 0.02 -13.02
C ILE A 15 12.45 -0.82 -11.74
N SER A 16 12.57 -0.15 -10.58
CA SER A 16 12.91 -0.81 -9.31
C SER A 16 11.86 -0.61 -8.22
N SER A 17 11.85 0.54 -7.58
CA SER A 17 11.01 0.78 -6.42
C SER A 17 10.82 2.26 -6.17
N ILE A 18 9.84 2.56 -5.33
CA ILE A 18 9.67 3.87 -4.73
C ILE A 18 9.53 3.73 -3.22
N GLU A 19 10.08 4.69 -2.49
CA GLU A 19 9.98 4.75 -1.04
C GLU A 19 9.36 6.08 -0.61
N PHE A 20 8.39 5.98 0.29
CA PHE A 20 7.79 7.09 0.99
C PHE A 20 8.10 6.93 2.48
N THR A 21 8.74 7.95 3.05
CA THR A 21 9.14 7.97 4.45
C THR A 21 8.47 9.16 5.13
N ARG A 22 7.83 8.96 6.28
CA ARG A 22 7.19 10.05 7.06
C ARG A 22 6.25 10.93 6.24
N CYS A 23 5.52 10.34 5.29
CA CYS A 23 4.56 11.07 4.47
C CYS A 23 3.15 10.94 5.04
N SER A 24 2.32 11.98 4.88
CA SER A 24 0.93 11.98 5.34
C SER A 24 0.00 12.53 4.27
N SER A 25 -1.21 11.95 4.14
CA SER A 25 -2.17 12.37 3.12
C SER A 25 -1.57 12.34 1.70
N LEU A 26 -0.87 11.26 1.39
CA LEU A 26 -0.22 11.04 0.09
C LEU A 26 -1.18 10.34 -0.86
N THR A 27 -1.28 10.85 -2.09
CA THR A 27 -1.84 10.10 -3.23
C THR A 27 -0.72 9.71 -4.17
N PHE A 28 -0.55 8.42 -4.41
CA PHE A 28 0.44 7.91 -5.36
C PHE A 28 -0.26 7.12 -6.47
N GLN A 29 0.06 7.40 -7.73
CA GLN A 29 -0.50 6.72 -8.89
C GLN A 29 0.58 6.25 -9.85
N VAL A 30 0.44 5.01 -10.32
CA VAL A 30 1.32 4.40 -11.32
C VAL A 30 0.49 4.16 -12.58
N LEU A 31 0.93 4.69 -13.72
CA LEU A 31 0.19 4.57 -14.98
C LEU A 31 0.49 3.27 -15.71
N ASP A 32 1.71 2.74 -15.59
CA ASP A 32 2.11 1.52 -16.29
C ASP A 32 2.74 0.48 -15.35
N TYR A 33 3.95 0.69 -14.80
CA TYR A 33 4.58 -0.36 -14.00
C TYR A 33 5.47 0.12 -12.84
N ILE A 34 5.35 -0.56 -11.70
CA ILE A 34 6.34 -0.53 -10.62
C ILE A 34 6.44 -1.90 -9.92
N PRO A 35 7.65 -2.42 -9.64
CA PRO A 35 7.80 -3.66 -8.89
C PRO A 35 7.44 -3.53 -7.41
N THR A 36 7.94 -2.50 -6.72
CA THR A 36 7.84 -2.42 -5.25
C THR A 36 7.53 -1.00 -4.77
N ILE A 37 6.59 -0.87 -3.84
CA ILE A 37 6.25 0.37 -3.14
C ILE A 37 6.52 0.17 -1.65
N THR A 38 7.41 0.98 -1.08
CA THR A 38 7.73 0.97 0.35
C THR A 38 7.15 2.20 1.04
N LEU A 39 6.42 1.98 2.14
CA LEU A 39 5.81 3.02 2.97
C LEU A 39 6.32 2.87 4.42
N ASP A 40 7.24 3.73 4.83
CA ASP A 40 7.74 3.79 6.21
C ASP A 40 7.17 5.02 6.92
N GLN A 41 6.57 4.81 8.10
CA GLN A 41 6.05 5.90 8.93
C GLN A 41 5.03 6.80 8.21
N CYS A 42 4.28 6.22 7.27
CA CYS A 42 3.32 6.95 6.47
C CYS A 42 1.89 6.83 7.01
N SER A 43 1.07 7.86 6.84
CA SER A 43 -0.33 7.87 7.26
C SER A 43 -1.29 8.38 6.20
N ASN A 44 -2.52 7.84 6.15
CA ASN A 44 -3.59 8.26 5.24
C ASN A 44 -3.16 8.28 3.77
N CYS A 45 -2.56 7.19 3.29
CA CYS A 45 -2.05 7.13 1.91
C CYS A 45 -3.01 6.37 0.99
N GLN A 46 -3.18 6.87 -0.23
CA GLN A 46 -3.97 6.26 -1.29
C GLN A 46 -3.05 5.87 -2.45
N ILE A 47 -2.97 4.58 -2.75
CA ILE A 47 -2.07 4.04 -3.79
C ILE A 47 -2.92 3.52 -4.96
N TYR A 48 -2.72 4.02 -6.17
CA TYR A 48 -3.45 3.61 -7.38
C TYR A 48 -2.52 2.84 -8.32
N LEU A 49 -2.90 1.60 -8.64
CA LEU A 49 -2.14 0.72 -9.53
C LEU A 49 -2.72 0.72 -10.95
N SER A 50 -1.89 0.40 -11.94
CA SER A 50 -2.32 0.23 -13.33
C SER A 50 -2.93 -1.16 -13.55
N SER A 51 -3.73 -1.29 -14.61
CA SER A 51 -4.29 -2.58 -15.04
C SER A 51 -3.27 -3.50 -15.71
N ASN A 52 -2.13 -2.95 -16.15
CA ASN A 52 -1.14 -3.70 -16.90
C ASN A 52 -0.44 -4.76 -16.03
N HIS A 53 -0.25 -4.52 -14.72
CA HIS A 53 0.52 -5.42 -13.86
C HIS A 53 0.12 -5.37 -12.38
N LEU A 54 -0.58 -6.42 -11.92
CA LEU A 54 -1.05 -6.57 -10.53
C LEU A 54 -0.06 -7.24 -9.56
N ASN A 55 1.20 -7.38 -9.95
CA ASN A 55 2.24 -8.06 -9.15
C ASN A 55 3.11 -7.07 -8.33
N THR A 56 2.66 -5.84 -8.14
CA THR A 56 3.38 -4.86 -7.31
C THR A 56 3.39 -5.30 -5.84
N GLU A 57 4.57 -5.31 -5.24
CA GLU A 57 4.74 -5.57 -3.81
C GLU A 57 4.55 -4.29 -3.01
N ILE A 58 3.74 -4.36 -1.94
CA ILE A 58 3.55 -3.27 -0.99
C ILE A 58 4.22 -3.63 0.33
N ILE A 59 5.26 -2.88 0.69
CA ILE A 59 6.02 -3.08 1.93
C ILE A 59 5.72 -1.93 2.87
N THR A 60 5.21 -2.22 4.05
CA THR A 60 4.81 -1.19 5.03
C THR A 60 5.50 -1.36 6.37
N THR A 61 5.96 -0.25 6.95
CA THR A 61 6.50 -0.20 8.32
C THR A 61 5.86 0.95 9.09
N LYS A 62 5.36 0.68 10.29
CA LYS A 62 4.78 1.69 11.22
C LYS A 62 3.86 2.69 10.51
N TYR A 63 2.81 2.19 9.86
CA TYR A 63 1.89 3.03 9.10
C TYR A 63 0.53 3.16 9.78
N ASP A 64 -0.28 4.07 9.26
CA ASP A 64 -1.70 4.20 9.61
C ASP A 64 -2.54 4.43 8.34
N SER A 65 -3.62 3.68 8.17
CA SER A 65 -4.64 3.95 7.14
C SER A 65 -4.08 4.07 5.71
N ILE A 66 -3.45 3.00 5.21
CA ILE A 66 -3.04 2.87 3.80
C ILE A 66 -4.11 2.08 3.04
N ASN A 67 -4.55 2.62 1.89
CA ASN A 67 -5.46 1.94 0.97
C ASN A 67 -4.81 1.76 -0.40
N VAL A 68 -4.97 0.58 -0.98
CA VAL A 68 -4.48 0.24 -2.33
C VAL A 68 -5.68 0.05 -3.26
N HIS A 69 -5.73 0.84 -4.31
CA HIS A 69 -6.74 0.83 -5.35
C HIS A 69 -6.25 -0.06 -6.49
N VAL A 70 -6.83 -1.26 -6.56
CA VAL A 70 -6.53 -2.27 -7.59
C VAL A 70 -7.57 -2.16 -8.70
N PRO A 71 -7.20 -1.91 -9.96
CA PRO A 71 -8.16 -1.75 -11.04
C PRO A 71 -8.97 -3.02 -11.26
N ASP A 72 -10.28 -2.89 -11.47
CA ASP A 72 -11.13 -4.02 -11.80
C ASP A 72 -10.89 -4.44 -13.25
N THR A 73 -10.61 -5.72 -13.47
CA THR A 73 -10.29 -6.29 -14.79
C THR A 73 -11.46 -6.24 -15.80
N GLY A 74 -12.65 -5.81 -15.37
CA GLY A 74 -13.86 -5.77 -16.20
C GLY A 74 -14.42 -4.39 -16.56
N CYS A 75 -13.98 -3.31 -15.89
CA CYS A 75 -14.52 -1.96 -16.08
C CYS A 75 -13.39 -0.92 -16.07
N ASP A 76 -13.20 -0.23 -17.21
CA ASP A 76 -12.26 0.88 -17.31
C ASP A 76 -12.66 2.00 -16.34
N GLY A 77 -11.78 2.29 -15.38
CA GLY A 77 -11.95 3.38 -14.42
C GLY A 77 -12.47 2.96 -13.04
N ASP A 78 -12.88 1.70 -12.85
CA ASP A 78 -13.30 1.20 -11.54
C ASP A 78 -12.09 0.61 -10.78
N TYR A 79 -11.99 0.97 -9.50
CA TYR A 79 -10.98 0.44 -8.60
C TYR A 79 -11.63 -0.31 -7.45
N LYS A 80 -11.06 -1.45 -7.09
CA LYS A 80 -11.32 -2.15 -5.85
C LYS A 80 -10.39 -1.62 -4.77
N GLU A 81 -10.98 -1.05 -3.72
CA GLU A 81 -10.27 -0.66 -2.52
C GLU A 81 -9.79 -1.88 -1.73
N CYS A 82 -8.50 -1.93 -1.44
CA CYS A 82 -7.83 -2.99 -0.70
C CYS A 82 -7.04 -2.36 0.46
N PRO A 83 -7.64 -2.22 1.65
CA PRO A 83 -6.95 -1.63 2.80
C PRO A 83 -5.81 -2.55 3.27
N VAL A 84 -4.65 -1.97 3.59
CA VAL A 84 -3.52 -2.75 4.11
C VAL A 84 -3.78 -3.10 5.59
N PRO A 85 -3.74 -4.39 6.00
CA PRO A 85 -4.08 -4.81 7.36
C PRO A 85 -3.16 -4.23 8.45
N GLY A 86 -3.66 -3.28 9.24
CA GLY A 86 -2.84 -2.54 10.22
C GLY A 86 -2.62 -3.21 11.58
N MET A 87 -3.37 -4.27 11.89
CA MET A 87 -3.34 -4.91 13.21
C MET A 87 -2.81 -6.34 13.15
N LEU A 88 -1.85 -6.63 14.02
CA LEU A 88 -1.25 -7.95 14.20
C LEU A 88 -1.72 -8.52 15.54
N LYS A 89 -2.12 -9.80 15.54
CA LYS A 89 -2.40 -10.57 16.75
C LYS A 89 -1.27 -11.57 16.97
N SER A 90 -0.65 -11.49 18.13
CA SER A 90 0.38 -12.43 18.57
C SER A 90 -0.16 -13.32 19.67
N THR A 91 -0.07 -14.64 19.50
CA THR A 91 -0.55 -15.63 20.47
C THR A 91 0.57 -16.62 20.80
N ILE A 92 0.67 -17.03 22.06
CA ILE A 92 1.60 -18.10 22.48
C ILE A 92 0.93 -19.45 22.22
N VAL A 93 1.52 -20.26 21.33
CA VAL A 93 1.07 -21.62 20.99
C VAL A 93 2.23 -22.57 21.19
N ASP A 94 2.07 -23.57 22.05
CA ASP A 94 3.12 -24.56 22.40
C ASP A 94 4.47 -23.91 22.79
N GLY A 95 4.40 -22.81 23.54
CA GLY A 95 5.59 -22.06 23.98
C GLY A 95 6.26 -21.21 22.87
N LYS A 96 5.67 -21.14 21.67
CA LYS A 96 6.17 -20.32 20.56
C LYS A 96 5.25 -19.13 20.30
N LEU A 97 5.84 -18.00 19.90
CA LEU A 97 5.10 -16.82 19.46
C LEU A 97 4.63 -17.03 18.01
N VAL A 98 3.32 -17.01 17.79
CA VAL A 98 2.70 -17.10 16.45
C VAL A 98 1.96 -15.79 16.19
N THR A 99 2.23 -15.16 15.05
CA THR A 99 1.63 -13.88 14.66
C THR A 99 0.77 -14.04 13.41
N SER A 100 -0.42 -13.46 13.42
CA SER A 100 -1.31 -13.37 12.26
C SER A 100 -1.85 -11.95 12.11
N PHE A 101 -2.33 -11.60 10.92
CA PHE A 101 -3.11 -10.38 10.74
C PHE A 101 -4.48 -10.51 11.41
N VAL A 102 -4.99 -9.39 11.91
CA VAL A 102 -6.38 -9.26 12.34
C VAL A 102 -7.16 -8.64 11.19
N GLU A 103 -8.01 -9.44 10.55
CA GLU A 103 -8.97 -8.92 9.58
C GLU A 103 -10.16 -8.33 10.35
N HIS A 104 -10.43 -7.05 10.14
CA HIS A 104 -11.75 -6.50 10.41
C HIS A 104 -12.53 -6.63 9.11
N ALA A 105 -13.48 -7.57 9.05
CA ALA A 105 -14.44 -7.62 7.95
C ALA A 105 -15.31 -6.35 8.05
N GLY A 106 -14.90 -5.30 7.35
CA GLY A 106 -15.74 -4.17 6.99
C GLY A 106 -16.44 -4.44 5.67
#